data_AF-A0A419GX98-F1
#
_entry.id   AF-A0A419GX98-F1
#
_cell.length_a   1.000
_cell.length_b   1.000
_cell.length_c   1.000
_cell.angle_alpha   90.00
_cell.angle_beta   90.00
_cell.angle_gamma   90.00
#
_symmetry.space_group_name_H-M   'P 1'
#
loop_
_entity.id
_entity.type
_entity.pdbx_description
1 polymer ?
#
loop_
_entity_poly.entity_id
_entity_poly.type
_entity_poly.pdbx_seq_one_letter_code
_entity_poly.pdbx_strand_id
1 'polypeptide(L)' 'MKPQTLKTKIFLDGGDVEETKKIISLTGFLDGQTTNPTLISKNPETRRRLEKGDNFTEEEIYSFYKNVAGEISSLIPL' A
#
# COMPACT_ATOMS: atom_id res chain seq x y z
N MET A 1 -14.87 -12.15 3.27
CA MET A 1 -14.49 -13.49 2.77
C MET A 1 -14.79 -13.57 1.29
N LYS A 2 -13.87 -14.15 0.50
CA LYS A 2 -14.01 -14.28 -0.96
C LYS A 2 -15.14 -15.27 -1.34
N PRO A 3 -16.09 -14.91 -2.22
CA PRO A 3 -17.09 -15.85 -2.73
C PRO A 3 -16.45 -16.95 -3.59
N GLN A 4 -16.81 -18.21 -3.36
CA GLN A 4 -16.24 -19.35 -4.09
C GLN A 4 -16.57 -19.39 -5.58
N THR A 5 -17.70 -18.79 -5.98
CA THR A 5 -18.15 -18.72 -7.38
C THR A 5 -17.50 -17.59 -8.18
N LEU A 6 -16.75 -16.69 -7.51
CA LEU A 6 -16.11 -15.55 -8.16
C LEU A 6 -14.88 -16.00 -8.94
N LYS A 7 -14.97 -15.91 -10.28
CA LYS A 7 -13.88 -16.25 -11.20
C LYS A 7 -12.85 -15.14 -11.36
N THR A 8 -13.24 -13.89 -11.13
CA THR A 8 -12.36 -12.72 -11.22
C THR A 8 -11.53 -12.56 -9.95
N LYS A 9 -10.36 -11.98 -10.12
CA LYS A 9 -9.49 -11.59 -9.00
C LYS A 9 -9.52 -10.08 -8.82
N ILE A 10 -9.43 -9.63 -7.58
CA ILE A 10 -9.38 -8.22 -7.21
C ILE A 10 -7.99 -7.91 -6.69
N PHE A 11 -7.22 -7.16 -7.47
CA PHE A 11 -5.92 -6.64 -7.05
C PHE A 11 -6.02 -5.14 -6.81
N LEU A 12 -5.35 -4.67 -5.76
CA LEU A 12 -5.20 -3.24 -5.49
C LEU A 12 -3.85 -2.75 -6.05
N ASP A 13 -3.83 -1.55 -6.64
CA ASP A 13 -2.58 -0.84 -6.95
C ASP A 13 -2.51 0.40 -6.05
N GLY A 14 -1.65 0.36 -5.03
CA GLY A 14 -1.64 1.36 -3.97
C GLY A 14 -0.38 1.37 -3.12
N GLY A 15 -0.09 2.52 -2.51
CA GLY A 15 1.11 2.76 -1.70
C GLY A 15 0.81 3.26 -0.28
N ASP A 16 -0.42 3.09 0.20
CA ASP A 16 -0.88 3.51 1.53
C ASP A 16 -1.51 2.33 2.27
N VAL A 17 -0.97 2.03 3.45
CA VAL A 17 -1.42 0.94 4.32
C VAL A 17 -2.85 1.17 4.80
N GLU A 18 -3.22 2.42 5.11
CA GLU A 18 -4.56 2.73 5.62
C GLU A 18 -5.62 2.65 4.52
N GLU A 19 -5.27 3.03 3.29
CA GLU A 19 -6.11 2.77 2.12
C GLU A 19 -6.33 1.27 1.91
N THR A 20 -5.28 0.46 1.97
CA THR A 20 -5.37 -1.00 1.87
C THR A 20 -6.30 -1.58 2.93
N LYS A 21 -6.15 -1.20 4.20
CA LYS A 21 -7.03 -1.65 5.30
C LYS A 21 -8.48 -1.26 5.05
N LYS A 22 -8.72 -0.02 4.62
CA LYS A 22 -10.07 0.47 4.31
C LYS A 22 -10.71 -0.30 3.16
N ILE A 23 -9.96 -0.57 2.09
CA ILE A 23 -10.46 -1.32 0.95
C ILE A 23 -10.78 -2.76 1.38
N ILE A 24 -9.90 -3.44 2.11
CA ILE A 24 -10.17 -4.78 2.66
C ILE A 24 -11.42 -4.76 3.55
N SER A 25 -11.62 -3.72 4.36
CA SER A 25 -12.82 -3.59 5.19
C SER A 25 -14.10 -3.44 4.36
N LEU A 26 -14.05 -2.77 3.21
CA LEU A 26 -15.20 -2.55 2.33
C LEU A 26 -15.50 -3.76 1.43
N THR A 27 -14.48 -4.41 0.88
CA THR A 27 -14.63 -5.55 -0.04
C THR A 27 -14.68 -6.89 0.68
N GLY A 28 -14.15 -6.95 1.90
CA GLY A 28 -14.01 -8.15 2.71
C GLY A 28 -12.90 -9.10 2.26
N PHE A 29 -12.16 -8.80 1.19
CA PHE A 29 -10.96 -9.50 0.73
C PHE A 29 -10.26 -8.76 -0.43
N LEU A 30 -8.98 -9.07 -0.65
CA LEU A 30 -8.22 -8.80 -1.88
C LEU A 30 -7.48 -10.08 -2.27
N ASP A 31 -7.24 -10.28 -3.57
CA ASP A 31 -6.43 -11.38 -4.12
C ASP A 31 -4.94 -11.05 -4.19
N GLY A 32 -4.59 -9.79 -3.98
CA GLY A 32 -3.22 -9.30 -4.06
C GLY A 32 -3.17 -7.77 -4.06
N GLN A 33 -1.95 -7.24 -3.99
CA GLN A 33 -1.70 -5.83 -4.22
C GLN A 33 -0.36 -5.63 -4.91
N THR A 34 -0.30 -4.63 -5.78
CA THR A 34 0.94 -4.08 -6.31
C THR A 34 1.24 -2.77 -5.61
N THR A 35 2.53 -2.55 -5.37
CA THR A 35 3.08 -1.27 -4.95
C THR A 35 4.33 -1.01 -5.77
N ASN A 36 4.72 0.27 -5.87
CA ASN A 36 5.93 0.68 -6.56
C ASN A 36 6.40 2.04 -5.98
N PRO A 37 7.66 2.44 -6.23
CA PRO A 37 8.19 3.71 -5.71
C PRO A 37 7.34 4.96 -6.07
N THR A 38 6.68 4.97 -7.23
CA THR A 38 5.81 6.08 -7.66
C THR A 38 4.54 6.18 -6.82
N LEU A 39 3.99 5.08 -6.32
CA LEU A 39 2.84 5.11 -5.41
C LEU A 39 3.24 5.59 -4.02
N ILE A 40 4.47 5.31 -3.62
CA ILE A 40 5.04 5.67 -2.32
C ILE A 40 5.33 7.17 -2.26
N SER A 41 5.71 7.79 -3.38
CA SER A 41 5.83 9.25 -3.47
C SER A 41 4.47 9.96 -3.30
N LYS A 42 3.36 9.26 -3.61
CA LYS A 42 1.99 9.76 -3.41
C LYS A 42 1.43 9.47 -2.02
N ASN A 43 2.11 8.65 -1.21
CA ASN A 43 1.70 8.33 0.16
C ASN A 43 1.50 9.64 0.97
N PRO A 44 0.42 9.74 1.77
CA PRO A 44 0.13 10.95 2.54
C PRO A 44 1.28 11.40 3.47
N GLU A 45 2.03 10.46 4.05
CA GLU A 45 3.21 10.73 4.87
C GLU A 45 4.32 11.39 4.04
N THR A 46 4.68 10.77 2.91
CA THR A 46 5.69 11.30 1.98
C THR A 46 5.32 12.69 1.50
N ARG A 47 4.07 12.88 1.06
CA ARG A 47 3.59 14.18 0.56
C ARG A 47 3.69 15.26 1.63
N ARG A 48 3.20 14.99 2.83
CA ARG A 48 3.23 15.95 3.95
C ARG A 48 4.66 16.32 4.35
N ARG A 49 5.62 15.39 4.25
CA ARG A 49 7.03 15.68 4.54
C ARG A 49 7.63 16.60 3.48
N LEU A 50 7.40 16.29 2.21
CA LEU A 50 7.86 17.12 1.08
C LEU A 50 7.24 18.52 1.06
N GLU A 51 5.95 18.64 1.39
CA GLU A 51 5.25 19.94 1.50
C GLU A 51 5.83 20.85 2.59
N LYS A 52 6.46 20.27 3.62
CA LYS A 52 7.19 21.01 4.67
C LYS A 52 8.62 21.39 4.26
N GLY A 53 9.06 20.99 3.05
CA GLY A 53 10.43 21.17 2.58
C GLY A 53 11.42 20.19 3.20
N ASP A 54 10.94 19.14 3.87
CA ASP A 54 11.77 18.11 4.49
C ASP A 54 11.93 16.94 3.50
N ASN A 55 13.11 16.88 2.88
CA ASN A 55 13.44 15.85 1.90
C ASN A 55 13.93 14.57 2.58
N PHE A 56 13.69 13.44 1.92
CA PHE A 56 14.22 12.16 2.37
C PHE A 56 15.69 12.01 1.97
N THR A 57 16.50 11.41 2.84
CA THR A 57 17.73 10.75 2.39
C THR A 57 17.40 9.45 1.64
N GLU A 58 18.39 8.90 0.94
CA GLU A 58 18.26 7.62 0.26
C GLU A 58 17.90 6.49 1.24
N GLU A 59 18.58 6.41 2.38
CA GLU A 59 18.31 5.40 3.40
C GLU A 59 16.91 5.54 3.98
N GLU A 60 16.45 6.77 4.23
CA GLU A 60 15.12 7.04 4.76
C GLU A 60 14.03 6.60 3.78
N ILE A 61 14.15 6.93 2.49
CA ILE A 61 13.11 6.56 1.52
C ILE A 61 13.07 5.06 1.27
N TYR A 62 14.21 4.37 1.24
CA TYR A 62 14.22 2.90 1.13
C TYR A 62 13.67 2.21 2.36
N SER A 63 14.01 2.70 3.55
CA SER A 63 13.45 2.19 4.80
C SER A 63 11.93 2.38 4.85
N PHE A 64 11.46 3.58 4.49
CA PHE A 64 10.04 3.88 4.37
C PHE A 64 9.33 2.96 3.38
N TYR A 65 9.89 2.79 2.18
CA TYR A 65 9.35 1.89 1.16
C TYR A 65 9.23 0.45 1.67
N LYS A 66 10.30 -0.07 2.27
CA LYS A 66 10.33 -1.43 2.81
C LYS A 66 9.29 -1.63 3.90
N ASN A 67 9.10 -0.65 4.79
CA ASN A 67 8.10 -0.73 5.85
C ASN A 67 6.69 -0.76 5.27
N VAL A 68 6.35 0.17 4.37
CA VAL A 68 5.02 0.21 3.72
C VAL A 68 4.74 -1.08 2.94
N ALA A 69 5.68 -1.56 2.13
CA ALA A 69 5.52 -2.79 1.37
C ALA A 69 5.39 -4.03 2.28
N GLY A 70 6.17 -4.07 3.37
CA GLY A 70 6.09 -5.15 4.37
C GLY A 70 4.76 -5.17 5.10
N GLU A 71 4.26 -4.01 5.51
CA GLU A 71 2.93 -3.90 6.14
C GLU A 71 1.82 -4.32 5.18
N ILE A 72 1.82 -3.82 3.94
CA ILE A 72 0.86 -4.25 2.91
C ILE A 72 0.91 -5.77 2.71
N SER A 73 2.12 -6.34 2.60
CA SER A 73 2.30 -7.78 2.44
C SER A 73 1.76 -8.59 3.62
N SER A 74 1.72 -8.02 4.83
CA SER A 74 1.15 -8.69 6.01
C SER A 74 -0.38 -8.72 6.03
N LEU A 75 -1.03 -7.84 5.25
CA LEU A 75 -2.49 -7.68 5.22
C LEU A 75 -3.16 -8.55 4.16
N ILE A 76 -2.39 -9.11 3.24
CA ILE A 76 -2.89 -9.73 2.01
C ILE A 76 -2.38 -11.18 1.93
N PRO A 77 -3.22 -12.13 1.49
CA PRO A 77 -2.77 -13.52 1.30
C PRO A 77 -1.65 -13.58 0.26
N LEU A 78 -0.56 -14.27 0.62
CA LEU A 78 0.55 -14.61 -0.27
C LEU A 78 0.18 -15.73 -1.24
#